data_AF-A0AB38AHU6-F1
#
_entry.id   AF-A0AB38AHU6-F1
#
_cell.length_a   1.000
_cell.length_b   1.000
_cell.length_c   1.000
_cell.angle_alpha   90.00
_cell.angle_beta   90.00
_cell.angle_gamma   90.00
#
_symmetry.space_group_name_H-M   'P 1'
#
loop_
_entity.id
_entity.type
_entity.pdbx_description
1 polymer ?
#
loop_
_entity_poly.entity_id
_entity_poly.type
_entity_poly.pdbx_seq_one_letter_code
_entity_poly.pdbx_strand_id
1 'polypeptide(L)'
;MLENVLRLQAEKIRDEYADHDVAAFTRRLAEAIADKGCRTPGRVTRAAAGGGRPVPVRPAVLRGRRRRRPTPLLDPAVAPAAVLVEVRRLCQIVLRSDDVDALGAFAADYDPVGARTFACLLYSLDKWEGALYWWRFAAGAGDELAAHLLAVHHAAVGPWPEARVWRAMARLMGFAFDAHLPVPVRGSSELAQGFARSLDRSLQTFLTDSRLPAGL
;
A
#
# COMPACT_ATOMS: atom_id res chain seq x y z
N MET A 1 0.43 33.36 6.30
CA MET A 1 -0.77 33.24 5.45
C MET A 1 -1.09 31.80 5.07
N LEU A 2 -0.12 31.02 4.54
CA LEU A 2 -0.34 29.61 4.16
C LEU A 2 -0.70 28.70 5.35
N GLU A 3 -0.04 28.86 6.50
CA GLU A 3 -0.32 28.07 7.71
C GLU A 3 -1.76 28.25 8.22
N ASN A 4 -2.31 29.47 8.12
CA ASN A 4 -3.69 29.74 8.51
C ASN A 4 -4.68 29.07 7.55
N VAL A 5 -4.38 29.03 6.25
CA VAL A 5 -5.21 28.35 5.24
C VAL A 5 -5.21 26.84 5.48
N LEU A 6 -4.03 26.26 5.75
CA LEU A 6 -3.90 24.83 6.04
C LEU A 6 -4.61 24.46 7.35
N ARG A 7 -4.51 25.31 8.38
CA ARG A 7 -5.19 25.10 9.66
C ARG A 7 -6.72 25.12 9.51
N LEU A 8 -7.26 26.10 8.77
CA LEU A 8 -8.69 26.20 8.46
C LEU A 8 -9.20 25.00 7.63
N GLN A 9 -8.39 24.49 6.69
CA GLN A 9 -8.74 23.30 5.93
C GLN A 9 -8.74 22.04 6.80
N ALA A 10 -7.77 21.90 7.70
CA ALA A 10 -7.69 20.78 8.62
C ALA A 10 -8.85 20.78 9.63
N GLU A 11 -9.28 21.96 10.11
CA GLU A 11 -10.46 22.13 10.96
C GLU A 11 -11.73 21.74 10.22
N LYS A 12 -11.90 22.21 8.98
CA LYS A 12 -13.07 21.85 8.16
C LYS A 12 -13.19 20.34 7.91
N ILE A 13 -12.07 19.66 7.62
CA ILE A 13 -12.05 18.21 7.46
C ILE A 13 -12.36 17.52 8.80
N ARG A 14 -11.85 18.05 9.92
CA ARG A 14 -12.12 17.46 11.23
C ARG A 14 -13.59 17.55 11.61
N ASP A 15 -14.24 18.68 11.33
CA ASP A 15 -15.67 18.89 11.59
C ASP A 15 -16.53 18.01 10.68
N GLU A 16 -16.17 17.86 9.39
CA GLU A 16 -16.89 17.01 8.44
C GLU A 16 -16.88 15.52 8.84
N TYR A 17 -15.85 15.09 9.56
CA TYR A 17 -15.68 13.71 10.01
C TYR A 17 -15.82 13.55 11.54
N ALA A 18 -16.28 14.58 12.26
CA ALA A 18 -16.40 14.54 13.72
C ALA A 18 -17.42 13.49 14.19
N ASP A 19 -18.48 13.28 13.41
CA ASP A 19 -19.53 12.29 13.67
C ASP A 19 -19.25 10.92 13.03
N HIS A 20 -18.06 10.74 12.45
CA HIS A 20 -17.70 9.51 11.75
C HIS A 20 -17.31 8.41 12.74
N ASP A 21 -18.26 7.52 13.05
CA ASP A 21 -18.02 6.34 13.89
C ASP A 21 -17.24 5.26 13.12
N VAL A 22 -15.91 5.32 13.25
CA VAL A 22 -14.97 4.34 12.68
C VAL A 22 -15.27 2.93 13.18
N ALA A 23 -15.72 2.76 14.43
CA ALA A 23 -16.02 1.45 15.01
C ALA A 23 -17.33 0.85 14.47
N ALA A 24 -18.34 1.68 14.16
CA ALA A 24 -19.53 1.23 13.44
C ALA A 24 -19.24 0.91 11.98
N PHE A 25 -18.29 1.60 11.35
CA PHE A 25 -17.84 1.26 10.00
C PHE A 25 -17.11 -0.08 9.98
N THR A 26 -16.15 -0.29 10.88
CA THR A 26 -15.40 -1.56 10.95
C THR A 26 -16.29 -2.75 11.33
N ARG A 27 -17.29 -2.57 12.21
CA ARG A 27 -18.31 -3.59 12.50
C ARG A 27 -19.14 -3.96 11.27
N ARG A 28 -19.67 -2.96 10.55
CA ARG A 28 -20.45 -3.20 9.32
C ARG A 28 -19.61 -3.85 8.22
N LEU A 29 -18.32 -3.51 8.16
CA LEU A 29 -17.38 -4.12 7.24
C LEU A 29 -17.15 -5.60 7.61
N ALA A 30 -16.88 -5.89 8.88
CA ALA A 30 -16.73 -7.26 9.39
C ALA A 30 -17.99 -8.11 9.15
N GLU A 31 -19.18 -7.55 9.42
CA GLU A 31 -20.47 -8.19 9.14
C GLU A 31 -20.66 -8.47 7.64
N ALA A 32 -20.32 -7.51 6.78
CA ALA A 32 -20.44 -7.68 5.32
C ALA A 32 -19.45 -8.70 4.74
N ILE A 33 -18.28 -8.87 5.36
CA ILE A 33 -17.29 -9.90 5.00
C ILE A 33 -17.82 -11.28 5.41
N ALA A 34 -18.42 -11.39 6.60
CA ALA A 34 -19.03 -12.62 7.08
C ALA A 34 -20.24 -13.05 6.23
N ASP A 35 -21.07 -12.11 5.77
CA ASP A 35 -22.30 -12.41 5.00
C ASP A 35 -22.01 -12.73 3.50
N LYS A 36 -20.84 -12.34 2.98
CA LYS A 36 -20.45 -12.57 1.58
C LYS A 36 -20.07 -14.01 1.23
N GLY A 37 -20.02 -14.93 2.20
CA GLY A 37 -19.70 -16.34 1.98
C GLY A 37 -20.70 -17.14 1.13
N CYS A 38 -21.89 -16.59 0.80
CA CYS A 38 -22.95 -17.38 0.16
C CYS A 38 -23.64 -16.75 -1.07
N ARG A 39 -23.14 -15.64 -1.64
CA ARG A 39 -23.73 -15.04 -2.85
C ARG A 39 -22.71 -14.83 -3.96
N THR A 40 -22.79 -15.68 -4.98
CA THR A 40 -22.21 -15.43 -6.31
C THR A 40 -22.74 -14.09 -6.85
N PRO A 41 -21.89 -13.15 -7.28
CA PRO A 41 -22.38 -11.93 -7.90
C PRO A 41 -23.02 -12.27 -9.25
N GLY A 42 -24.34 -12.22 -9.29
CA GLY A 42 -25.13 -12.32 -10.50
C GLY A 42 -24.68 -11.28 -11.52
N ARG A 43 -24.48 -11.73 -12.75
CA ARG A 43 -24.24 -10.90 -13.94
C ARG A 43 -25.22 -9.73 -13.94
N VAL A 44 -24.71 -8.49 -13.87
CA VAL A 44 -25.53 -7.29 -13.98
C VAL A 44 -26.10 -7.23 -15.40
N THR A 45 -27.31 -7.76 -15.59
CA THR A 45 -28.11 -7.51 -16.77
C THR A 45 -28.67 -6.10 -16.65
N ARG A 46 -28.19 -5.20 -17.51
CA ARG A 46 -28.74 -3.85 -17.68
C ARG A 46 -30.21 -4.00 -18.10
N ALA A 47 -31.13 -3.83 -17.15
CA ALA A 47 -32.56 -3.80 -17.42
C ALA A 47 -32.87 -2.56 -18.29
N ALA A 48 -33.55 -2.80 -19.40
CA ALA A 48 -34.07 -1.75 -20.26
C ALA A 48 -35.26 -1.08 -19.56
N ALA A 49 -35.06 0.17 -19.11
CA ALA A 49 -36.15 1.08 -18.79
C ALA A 49 -36.26 2.08 -19.93
N GLY A 50 -37.40 2.05 -20.63
CA GLY A 50 -37.71 2.95 -21.73
C GLY A 50 -38.14 4.35 -21.25
N GLY A 51 -38.08 5.30 -22.19
CA GLY A 51 -38.90 6.51 -22.17
C GLY A 51 -38.22 7.80 -21.76
N GLY A 52 -37.50 8.44 -22.71
CA GLY A 52 -37.07 9.84 -22.60
C GLY A 52 -35.69 10.02 -23.21
N ARG A 53 -35.63 10.51 -24.46
CA ARG A 53 -34.38 10.75 -25.18
C ARG A 53 -33.79 12.09 -24.72
N PRO A 54 -32.72 12.15 -23.92
CA PRO A 54 -32.08 13.41 -23.63
C PRO A 54 -31.25 13.83 -24.86
N VAL A 55 -31.48 15.05 -25.33
CA VAL A 55 -30.67 15.67 -26.38
C VAL A 55 -29.21 15.70 -25.90
N PRO A 56 -28.24 15.25 -26.71
CA PRO A 56 -26.85 15.30 -26.30
C PRO A 56 -26.40 16.76 -26.29
N VAL A 57 -26.25 17.33 -25.10
CA VAL A 57 -25.47 18.56 -24.92
C VAL A 57 -24.03 18.20 -25.28
N ARG A 58 -23.60 18.59 -26.47
CA ARG A 58 -22.18 18.51 -26.87
C ARG A 58 -21.38 19.27 -25.81
N PRO A 59 -20.45 18.64 -25.07
CA PRO A 59 -19.58 19.39 -24.19
C PRO A 59 -18.79 20.37 -25.07
N ALA A 60 -18.83 21.66 -24.69
CA ALA A 60 -18.04 22.68 -25.33
C ALA A 60 -16.59 22.21 -25.38
N VAL A 61 -16.00 22.22 -26.58
CA VAL A 61 -14.61 21.82 -26.81
C VAL A 61 -13.73 22.81 -26.04
N LEU A 62 -13.38 22.47 -24.80
CA LEU A 62 -12.32 23.13 -24.07
C LEU A 62 -11.04 22.91 -24.87
N ARG A 63 -10.65 23.94 -25.62
CA ARG A 63 -9.39 24.00 -26.36
C ARG A 63 -8.27 23.49 -25.44
N GLY A 64 -7.58 22.47 -25.94
CA GLY A 64 -6.73 21.59 -25.15
C GLY A 64 -5.69 22.33 -24.32
N ARG A 65 -5.86 22.31 -22.99
CA ARG A 65 -4.69 22.22 -22.11
C ARG A 65 -4.01 20.91 -22.46
N ARG A 66 -2.89 20.96 -23.18
CA ARG A 66 -1.97 19.82 -23.30
C ARG A 66 -1.80 19.28 -21.88
N ARG A 67 -2.34 18.10 -21.57
CA ARG A 67 -2.06 17.42 -20.30
C ARG A 67 -0.54 17.27 -20.30
N ARG A 68 0.16 18.09 -19.52
CA ARG A 68 1.61 17.96 -19.36
C ARG A 68 1.84 16.51 -18.95
N ARG A 69 2.56 15.76 -19.78
CA ARG A 69 2.93 14.39 -19.46
C ARG A 69 3.66 14.47 -18.11
N PRO A 70 3.24 13.72 -17.08
CA PRO A 70 3.90 13.76 -15.78
C PRO A 70 5.39 13.50 -15.99
N THR A 71 6.25 14.32 -15.37
CA THR A 71 7.68 14.10 -15.41
C THR A 71 7.98 12.71 -14.86
N PRO A 72 8.76 11.87 -15.57
CA PRO A 72 9.17 10.59 -15.04
C PRO A 72 9.90 10.80 -13.71
N LEU A 73 9.58 9.96 -12.72
CA LEU A 73 10.15 10.03 -11.38
C LEU A 73 11.61 9.56 -11.31
N LEU A 74 12.00 8.72 -12.27
CA LEU A 74 13.33 8.21 -12.47
C LEU A 74 13.93 8.88 -13.71
N ASP A 75 15.24 9.10 -13.65
CA ASP A 75 15.99 9.41 -14.85
C ASP A 75 15.84 8.23 -15.84
N PRO A 76 15.46 8.46 -17.11
CA PRO A 76 15.40 7.40 -18.10
C PRO A 76 16.73 6.64 -18.30
N ALA A 77 17.86 7.17 -17.82
CA ALA A 77 19.14 6.47 -17.78
C ALA A 77 19.21 5.35 -16.71
N VAL A 78 18.34 5.37 -15.70
CA VAL A 78 18.31 4.35 -14.64
C VAL A 78 17.48 3.15 -15.12
N ALA A 79 18.14 2.00 -15.29
CA ALA A 79 17.47 0.77 -15.66
C ALA A 79 16.49 0.32 -14.54
N PRO A 80 15.24 -0.04 -14.87
CA PRO A 80 14.27 -0.59 -13.92
C PRO A 80 14.82 -1.73 -13.03
N ALA A 81 15.65 -2.59 -13.60
CA ALA A 81 16.31 -3.68 -12.88
C ALA A 81 17.22 -3.18 -11.74
N ALA A 82 17.94 -2.06 -11.93
CA ALA A 82 18.78 -1.47 -10.89
C ALA A 82 17.93 -0.96 -9.70
N VAL A 83 16.74 -0.43 -9.98
CA VAL A 83 15.81 0.02 -8.94
C VAL A 83 15.24 -1.17 -8.16
N LEU A 84 14.91 -2.27 -8.82
CA LEU A 84 14.49 -3.51 -8.13
C LEU A 84 15.59 -4.11 -7.25
N VAL A 85 16.85 -4.04 -7.69
CA VAL A 85 18.01 -4.43 -6.87
C VAL A 85 18.09 -3.57 -5.60
N GLU A 86 17.86 -2.27 -5.70
CA GLU A 86 17.82 -1.39 -4.54
C GLU A 86 16.66 -1.72 -3.59
N VAL A 87 15.45 -2.01 -4.11
CA VAL A 87 14.33 -2.47 -3.25
C VAL A 87 14.73 -3.74 -2.50
N ARG A 88 15.32 -4.73 -3.19
CA ARG A 88 15.80 -5.96 -2.54
C ARG A 88 16.85 -5.66 -1.48
N ARG A 89 17.78 -4.73 -1.74
CA ARG A 89 18.79 -4.30 -0.77
C ARG A 89 18.14 -3.68 0.47
N LEU A 90 17.16 -2.80 0.32
CA LEU A 90 16.42 -2.22 1.44
C LEU A 90 15.68 -3.29 2.24
N CYS A 91 15.04 -4.26 1.59
CA CYS A 91 14.45 -5.41 2.27
C CYS A 91 15.48 -6.17 3.10
N GLN A 92 16.69 -6.40 2.56
CA GLN A 92 17.76 -7.08 3.29
C GLN A 92 18.25 -6.28 4.50
N ILE A 93 18.27 -4.95 4.44
CA ILE A 93 18.61 -4.11 5.59
C ILE A 93 17.58 -4.31 6.71
N VAL A 94 16.28 -4.23 6.39
CA VAL A 94 15.20 -4.48 7.34
C VAL A 94 15.32 -5.87 7.96
N LEU A 95 15.50 -6.92 7.15
CA LEU A 95 15.61 -8.31 7.62
C LEU A 95 16.87 -8.60 8.44
N ARG A 96 17.86 -7.71 8.43
CA ARG A 96 19.09 -7.84 9.22
C ARG A 96 19.10 -6.92 10.45
N SER A 97 18.04 -6.17 10.67
CA SER A 97 17.86 -5.27 11.81
C SER A 97 17.04 -5.92 12.93
N ASP A 98 16.87 -5.20 14.04
CA ASP A 98 16.01 -5.63 15.15
C ASP A 98 14.51 -5.53 14.83
N ASP A 99 14.12 -4.94 13.69
CA ASP A 99 12.73 -4.93 13.22
C ASP A 99 12.15 -6.33 12.99
N VAL A 100 13.01 -7.35 12.87
CA VAL A 100 12.59 -8.76 12.81
C VAL A 100 11.85 -9.18 14.08
N ASP A 101 12.18 -8.57 15.22
CA ASP A 101 11.56 -8.90 16.49
C ASP A 101 10.12 -8.33 16.58
N ALA A 102 9.78 -7.33 15.75
CA ALA A 102 8.42 -6.82 15.61
C ALA A 102 7.44 -7.79 14.93
N LEU A 103 7.93 -8.89 14.34
CA LEU A 103 7.06 -9.92 13.74
C LEU A 103 6.12 -10.58 14.77
N GLY A 104 6.56 -10.68 16.03
CA GLY A 104 5.72 -11.17 17.12
C GLY A 104 4.56 -10.21 17.42
N ALA A 105 4.84 -8.90 17.49
CA ALA A 105 3.83 -7.87 17.69
C ALA A 105 2.86 -7.78 16.50
N PHE A 106 3.34 -7.97 15.28
CA PHE A 106 2.47 -8.05 14.11
C PHE A 106 1.49 -9.23 14.17
N ALA A 107 1.95 -10.40 14.61
CA ALA A 107 1.08 -11.57 14.76
C ALA A 107 0.00 -11.38 15.85
N ALA A 108 0.28 -10.58 16.88
CA ALA A 108 -0.65 -10.29 17.97
C ALA A 108 -1.63 -9.17 17.61
N ASP A 109 -1.10 -8.02 17.17
CA ASP A 109 -1.83 -6.74 17.14
C ASP A 109 -1.71 -6.00 15.80
N TYR A 110 -1.25 -6.65 14.74
CA TYR A 110 -1.03 -6.04 13.42
C TYR A 110 -0.11 -4.79 13.44
N ASP A 111 0.93 -4.84 14.26
CA ASP A 111 1.97 -3.80 14.32
C ASP A 111 2.50 -3.41 12.92
N PRO A 112 2.55 -2.10 12.59
CA PRO A 112 2.97 -1.62 11.26
C PRO A 112 4.42 -1.96 10.92
N VAL A 113 5.34 -1.92 11.89
CA VAL A 113 6.75 -2.24 11.68
C VAL A 113 6.91 -3.72 11.38
N GLY A 114 6.25 -4.59 12.14
CA GLY A 114 6.23 -6.02 11.88
C GLY A 114 5.56 -6.37 10.54
N ALA A 115 4.49 -5.66 10.14
CA ALA A 115 3.87 -5.83 8.83
C ALA A 115 4.83 -5.45 7.67
N ARG A 116 5.58 -4.34 7.82
CA ARG A 116 6.64 -3.96 6.88
C ARG A 116 7.73 -5.04 6.81
N THR A 117 8.18 -5.55 7.95
CA THR A 117 9.23 -6.58 8.01
C THR A 117 8.75 -7.88 7.37
N PHE A 118 7.51 -8.27 7.61
CA PHE A 118 6.89 -9.41 6.94
C PHE A 118 6.82 -9.21 5.43
N ALA A 119 6.43 -8.03 4.96
CA ALA A 119 6.45 -7.69 3.54
C ALA A 119 7.86 -7.79 2.92
N CYS A 120 8.90 -7.31 3.60
CA CYS A 120 10.30 -7.44 3.16
C CYS A 120 10.75 -8.91 3.04
N LEU A 121 10.27 -9.77 3.94
CA LEU A 121 10.50 -11.21 3.88
C LEU A 121 9.84 -11.82 2.63
N LEU A 122 8.58 -11.50 2.39
CA LEU A 122 7.84 -11.97 1.20
C LEU A 122 8.48 -11.50 -0.09
N TYR A 123 8.92 -10.24 -0.12
CA TYR A 123 9.61 -9.67 -1.28
C TYR A 123 10.91 -10.43 -1.60
N SER A 124 11.64 -10.85 -0.57
CA SER A 124 12.87 -11.65 -0.70
C SER A 124 12.62 -13.09 -1.17
N LEU A 125 11.40 -13.59 -1.01
CA LEU A 125 10.93 -14.89 -1.49
C LEU A 125 10.21 -14.79 -2.85
N ASP A 126 10.32 -13.64 -3.53
CA ASP A 126 9.64 -13.32 -4.79
C ASP A 126 8.10 -13.40 -4.73
N LYS A 127 7.51 -13.30 -3.54
CA LYS A 127 6.06 -13.22 -3.32
C LYS A 127 5.58 -11.77 -3.39
N TRP A 128 5.76 -11.16 -4.55
CA TRP A 128 5.61 -9.70 -4.71
C TRP A 128 4.20 -9.19 -4.41
N GLU A 129 3.14 -9.86 -4.87
CA GLU A 129 1.76 -9.43 -4.59
C GLU A 129 1.47 -9.33 -3.08
N GLY A 130 1.87 -10.37 -2.33
CA GLY A 130 1.74 -10.38 -0.87
C GLY A 130 2.61 -9.31 -0.20
N ALA A 131 3.85 -9.14 -0.65
CA ALA A 131 4.72 -8.08 -0.15
C ALA A 131 4.11 -6.68 -0.35
N LEU A 132 3.61 -6.40 -1.55
CA LEU A 132 2.99 -5.12 -1.86
C LEU A 132 1.70 -4.89 -1.06
N TYR A 133 0.93 -5.93 -0.76
CA TYR A 133 -0.23 -5.81 0.12
C TYR A 133 0.17 -5.35 1.52
N TRP A 134 1.12 -6.04 2.15
CA TRP A 134 1.53 -5.73 3.52
C TRP A 134 2.28 -4.41 3.63
N TRP A 135 3.03 -3.99 2.61
CA TRP A 135 3.56 -2.62 2.58
C TRP A 135 2.45 -1.58 2.49
N ARG A 136 1.36 -1.82 1.76
CA ARG A 136 0.23 -0.87 1.70
C ARG A 136 -0.49 -0.79 3.04
N PHE A 137 -0.64 -1.92 3.72
CA PHE A 137 -1.17 -1.96 5.09
C PHE A 137 -0.29 -1.13 6.03
N ALA A 138 1.01 -1.43 6.11
CA ALA A 138 1.95 -0.73 6.99
C ALA A 138 1.99 0.77 6.70
N ALA A 139 2.05 1.15 5.42
CA ALA A 139 2.03 2.56 5.02
C ALA A 139 0.70 3.26 5.39
N GLY A 140 -0.44 2.56 5.30
CA GLY A 140 -1.74 3.07 5.74
C GLY A 140 -1.84 3.22 7.27
N ALA A 141 -1.07 2.42 8.01
CA ALA A 141 -0.93 2.48 9.47
C ALA A 141 0.17 3.46 9.93
N GLY A 142 0.77 4.24 9.02
CA GLY A 142 1.73 5.30 9.34
C GLY A 142 3.20 4.93 9.15
N ASP A 143 3.53 3.74 8.63
CA ASP A 143 4.92 3.35 8.41
C ASP A 143 5.54 4.06 7.19
N GLU A 144 6.50 4.95 7.46
CA GLU A 144 7.13 5.79 6.45
C GLU A 144 8.02 5.01 5.49
N LEU A 145 8.73 4.00 6.01
CA LEU A 145 9.62 3.17 5.21
C LEU A 145 8.83 2.27 4.26
N ALA A 146 7.68 1.75 4.67
CA ALA A 146 6.78 0.97 3.82
C ALA A 146 6.24 1.81 2.65
N ALA A 147 5.84 3.06 2.91
CA ALA A 147 5.44 4.00 1.86
C ALA A 147 6.60 4.29 0.90
N HIS A 148 7.82 4.42 1.42
CA HIS A 148 9.01 4.59 0.59
C HIS A 148 9.29 3.35 -0.28
N LEU A 149 9.25 2.14 0.28
CA LEU A 149 9.46 0.88 -0.44
C LEU A 149 8.46 0.71 -1.59
N LEU A 150 7.19 1.04 -1.36
CA LEU A 150 6.17 1.08 -2.42
C LEU A 150 6.52 2.10 -3.51
N ALA A 151 6.96 3.29 -3.14
CA ALA A 151 7.33 4.32 -4.12
C ALA A 151 8.49 3.85 -5.01
N VAL A 152 9.52 3.22 -4.44
CA VAL A 152 10.68 2.71 -5.19
C VAL A 152 10.30 1.52 -6.05
N HIS A 153 9.52 0.57 -5.53
CA HIS A 153 9.03 -0.57 -6.31
C HIS A 153 8.18 -0.13 -7.51
N HIS A 154 7.19 0.73 -7.29
CA HIS A 154 6.33 1.22 -8.37
C HIS A 154 7.08 2.06 -9.40
N ALA A 155 8.16 2.75 -8.98
CA ALA A 155 9.02 3.45 -9.92
C ALA A 155 9.75 2.47 -10.86
N ALA A 156 10.04 1.26 -10.40
CA ALA A 156 10.71 0.23 -11.21
C ALA A 156 9.75 -0.55 -12.13
N VAL A 157 8.57 -0.93 -11.63
CA VAL A 157 7.70 -1.91 -12.31
C VAL A 157 6.55 -1.26 -13.07
N GLY A 158 6.08 -0.09 -12.64
CA GLY A 158 4.70 0.32 -12.88
C GLY A 158 4.51 1.74 -13.40
N PRO A 159 3.25 2.08 -13.73
CA PRO A 159 2.90 3.40 -14.19
C PRO A 159 3.22 4.45 -13.11
N TRP A 160 3.78 5.56 -13.56
CA TRP A 160 4.23 6.67 -12.73
C TRP A 160 3.24 7.22 -11.68
N PRO A 161 1.90 7.10 -11.79
CA PRO A 161 0.98 7.60 -10.77
C PRO A 161 1.14 6.96 -9.38
N GLU A 162 1.21 5.62 -9.26
CA GLU A 162 1.33 4.95 -7.96
C GLU A 162 2.62 5.35 -7.25
N ALA A 163 3.74 5.33 -7.98
CA ALA A 163 5.03 5.76 -7.45
C ALA A 163 4.99 7.21 -6.95
N ARG A 164 4.24 8.10 -7.62
CA ARG A 164 4.08 9.51 -7.20
C ARG A 164 3.23 9.62 -5.93
N VAL A 165 2.16 8.85 -5.82
CA VAL A 165 1.28 8.85 -4.64
C VAL A 165 2.05 8.36 -3.42
N TRP A 166 2.73 7.22 -3.51
CA TRP A 166 3.49 6.67 -2.39
C TRP A 166 4.69 7.54 -2.02
N ARG A 167 5.36 8.15 -3.00
CA ARG A 167 6.42 9.13 -2.73
C ARG A 167 5.89 10.38 -2.02
N ALA A 168 4.70 10.85 -2.39
CA ALA A 168 4.07 11.96 -1.71
C ALA A 168 3.66 11.58 -0.28
N MET A 169 3.11 10.38 -0.08
CA MET A 169 2.74 9.86 1.23
C MET A 169 3.95 9.73 2.16
N ALA A 170 5.03 9.09 1.70
CA ALA A 170 6.28 8.97 2.47
C ALA A 170 6.83 10.35 2.89
N ARG A 171 6.80 11.34 1.98
CA ARG A 171 7.22 12.72 2.28
C ARG A 171 6.31 13.41 3.27
N LEU A 172 4.99 13.22 3.14
CA LEU A 172 4.01 13.82 4.05
C LEU A 172 4.21 13.32 5.48
N MET A 173 4.56 12.04 5.64
CA MET A 173 4.86 11.44 6.94
C MET A 173 6.29 11.76 7.42
N GLY A 174 7.10 12.46 6.63
CA GLY A 174 8.44 12.89 7.06
C GLY A 174 9.55 11.85 6.83
N PHE A 175 9.35 10.90 5.91
CA PHE A 175 10.38 9.89 5.59
C PHE A 175 11.75 10.52 5.30
N ALA A 176 12.74 10.07 6.05
CA ALA A 176 14.15 10.39 5.86
C ALA A 176 14.97 9.11 6.07
N PHE A 177 15.89 8.83 5.13
CA PHE A 177 16.69 7.60 5.17
C PHE A 177 17.44 7.42 6.49
N ASP A 178 18.11 8.47 6.97
CA ASP A 178 18.92 8.38 8.19
C ASP A 178 18.10 8.19 9.47
N ALA A 179 16.80 8.49 9.43
CA ALA A 179 15.91 8.37 10.59
C ALA A 179 15.02 7.12 10.56
N HIS A 180 14.66 6.62 9.38
CA HIS A 180 13.65 5.57 9.22
C HIS A 180 14.19 4.27 8.65
N LEU A 181 15.44 4.26 8.14
CA LEU A 181 16.07 3.01 7.73
C LEU A 181 16.68 2.33 8.96
N PRO A 182 16.30 1.09 9.28
CA PRO A 182 16.77 0.43 10.49
C PRO A 182 18.24 0.01 10.34
N VAL A 183 18.95 -0.05 11.47
CA VAL A 183 20.37 -0.41 11.49
C VAL A 183 20.52 -1.93 11.38
N PRO A 184 21.26 -2.46 10.40
CA PRO A 184 21.51 -3.88 10.31
C PRO A 184 22.49 -4.31 11.41
N VAL A 185 22.05 -5.14 12.32
CA VAL A 185 22.83 -5.68 13.45
C VAL A 185 23.28 -7.12 13.22
N ARG A 186 22.71 -7.81 12.23
CA ARG A 186 23.00 -9.22 11.92
C ARG A 186 23.86 -9.38 10.66
N GLY A 187 24.74 -10.38 10.66
CA GLY A 187 25.66 -10.69 9.56
C GLY A 187 25.00 -11.31 8.32
N SER A 188 23.89 -12.03 8.50
CA SER A 188 23.14 -12.69 7.42
C SER A 188 21.62 -12.60 7.65
N SER A 189 20.85 -12.75 6.57
CA SER A 189 19.38 -12.81 6.59
C SER A 189 18.84 -14.25 6.57
N GLU A 190 19.69 -15.26 6.74
CA GLU A 190 19.30 -16.68 6.73
C GLU A 190 18.28 -17.02 7.84
N LEU A 191 18.34 -16.32 8.97
CA LEU A 191 17.34 -16.42 10.03
C LEU A 191 15.95 -16.00 9.56
N ALA A 192 15.84 -14.97 8.71
CA ALA A 192 14.56 -14.55 8.17
C ALA A 192 14.01 -15.59 7.17
N GLN A 193 14.88 -16.21 6.36
CA GLN A 193 14.48 -17.33 5.50
C GLN A 193 14.09 -18.59 6.30
N GLY A 194 14.81 -18.87 7.40
CA GLY A 194 14.46 -19.91 8.36
C GLY A 194 13.13 -19.65 9.06
N PHE A 195 12.88 -18.40 9.46
CA PHE A 195 11.61 -17.94 10.02
C PHE A 195 10.46 -18.12 9.03
N ALA A 196 10.65 -17.76 7.75
CA ALA A 196 9.63 -18.02 6.72
C ALA A 196 9.26 -19.50 6.60
N ARG A 197 10.24 -20.40 6.78
CA ARG A 197 10.00 -21.86 6.78
C ARG A 197 9.34 -22.33 8.08
N SER A 198 9.53 -21.61 9.19
CA SER A 198 8.94 -21.92 10.49
C SER A 198 7.56 -21.29 10.72
N LEU A 199 7.08 -20.45 9.80
CA LEU A 199 5.71 -19.93 9.83
C LEU A 199 4.72 -21.10 9.86
N ASP A 200 3.70 -21.01 10.71
CA ASP A 200 2.67 -22.05 10.85
C ASP A 200 1.91 -22.26 9.53
N ARG A 201 1.32 -23.45 9.36
CA ARG A 201 0.68 -23.93 8.12
C ARG A 201 -0.42 -22.99 7.62
N SER A 202 -1.10 -22.27 8.51
CA SER A 202 -2.09 -21.23 8.16
C SER A 202 -1.44 -20.06 7.40
N LEU A 203 -0.33 -19.53 7.92
CA LEU A 203 0.45 -18.48 7.26
C LEU A 203 1.09 -19.00 5.97
N GLN A 204 1.60 -20.24 5.95
CA GLN A 204 2.12 -20.84 4.71
C GLN A 204 1.06 -20.92 3.60
N THR A 205 -0.18 -21.28 3.96
CA THR A 205 -1.32 -21.38 3.02
C THR A 205 -1.67 -20.01 2.44
N PHE A 206 -1.74 -18.97 3.28
CA PHE A 206 -1.93 -17.58 2.85
C PHE A 206 -0.79 -17.10 1.93
N LEU A 207 0.44 -17.57 2.16
CA LEU A 207 1.61 -17.21 1.35
C LEU A 207 1.77 -18.00 0.06
N THR A 208 1.13 -19.14 -0.11
CA THR A 208 1.12 -19.91 -1.38
C THR A 208 0.02 -19.47 -2.33
N ASP A 209 -0.97 -18.73 -1.84
CA ASP A 209 -2.01 -18.19 -2.70
C ASP A 209 -1.50 -16.91 -3.40
N SER A 210 -1.28 -17.00 -4.71
CA SER A 210 -0.93 -15.86 -5.57
C SER A 210 -2.06 -14.82 -5.69
N ARG A 211 -3.23 -15.10 -5.11
CA ARG A 211 -4.32 -14.15 -4.93
C ARG A 211 -4.50 -13.94 -3.44
N LEU A 212 -4.50 -12.70 -2.99
CA LEU A 212 -5.04 -12.38 -1.67
C LEU A 212 -6.46 -12.99 -1.60
N PRO A 213 -6.84 -13.65 -0.49
CA PRO A 213 -8.21 -14.13 -0.34
C PRO A 213 -9.15 -12.96 -0.63
N ALA A 214 -10.01 -13.12 -1.62
CA ALA A 214 -10.96 -12.10 -2.02
C ALA A 214 -12.03 -11.98 -0.94
N GLY A 215 -11.72 -11.23 0.12
CA GLY A 215 -12.60 -11.08 1.29
C GLY A 215 -11.80 -10.94 2.58
N LEU A 216 -11.28 -9.73 2.80
CA LEU A 216 -11.07 -9.13 4.12
C LEU A 216 -11.75 -7.76 4.13
#